data_AF-A0A059J4T9-F1
#
_entry.id   AF-A0A059J4T9-F1
#
_cell.length_a   1.000
_cell.length_b   1.000
_cell.length_c   1.000
_cell.angle_alpha   90.00
_cell.angle_beta   90.00
_cell.angle_gamma   90.00
#
_symmetry.space_group_name_H-M   'P 1'
#
loop_
_entity.id
_entity.type
_entity.pdbx_description
1 polymer ?
#
loop_
_entity_poly.entity_id
_entity_poly.type
_entity_poly.pdbx_seq_one_letter_code
_entity_poly.pdbx_strand_id
1 'polypeptide(L)'
;MSSPPQTSKVEESDKASTIVPPVSDDNGNTMSSEKGSIPSSSSENLQSDRTIAEEMNVSTVITANGSADVEKAIPEAPVATKRVPEGYKEYDDPNIVYWDGPDDPAHPENWSPIKKVVIVSCVGLITLLTPLGSSMFAPGVGEVMKEFNSTNPELASFVVSVYLLGFSFGPLIIAPLSEMYGRAPLYTICNVLFVVFNIACAVASSLESLIVFRFLAGTAGSAPLTIGAGTISDMIQQEKRGGALAAWALGPLLGPVIGPVAGAFLTQALGWRWTFWVLSIASGAVALNTFIWLNESYHPTILARKTKRLIKETGNTNLRSALDSGQKPKDLFFQSIVRPTKMLFLSPIVFLLSLYAAVVYGYLYLLFTTISGVFIGKYHFSQGTVGLSFLGIGIGCLLGLGVLGMTSDRLLKSLAARNGGVMKPEYRLPPLIPGSLFLPIGLFWYGWSSEKGVHYVVPIIGTAFVGIGMIFTFMTISTYLVDAYTRHSASALAANSVLRSIFGAVLPLCGQRMYNALGLGWGNSLLAFIALALAPLPIVFYVYGERIRTSRRFAVIL
;
A
#
# COMPACT_ATOMS: atom_id res chain seq x y z
N MET A 1 36.55 55.66 -32.80
CA MET A 1 36.44 55.47 -34.26
C MET A 1 35.88 54.08 -34.48
N SER A 2 34.70 53.79 -35.01
CA SER A 2 33.62 54.60 -35.59
C SER A 2 32.44 53.61 -35.73
N SER A 3 31.27 53.98 -35.21
CA SER A 3 29.99 53.34 -35.55
C SER A 3 29.33 54.12 -36.72
N PRO A 4 28.05 53.83 -37.06
CA PRO A 4 27.49 53.04 -38.17
C PRO A 4 26.93 53.96 -39.30
N PRO A 5 26.02 53.52 -40.23
CA PRO A 5 24.56 53.66 -39.99
C PRO A 5 23.66 52.61 -40.73
N GLN A 6 22.53 52.15 -40.14
CA GLN A 6 21.10 52.57 -40.32
C GLN A 6 20.41 52.39 -41.69
N THR A 7 19.09 52.11 -41.57
CA THR A 7 17.88 52.46 -42.40
C THR A 7 17.18 51.25 -43.05
N SER A 8 15.85 51.11 -43.13
CA SER A 8 14.65 51.83 -42.62
C SER A 8 13.40 50.97 -42.99
N LYS A 9 12.44 50.74 -42.09
CA LYS A 9 11.03 51.26 -42.10
C LYS A 9 10.33 51.46 -43.47
N VAL A 10 9.12 50.89 -43.60
CA VAL A 10 7.77 51.42 -44.07
C VAL A 10 6.82 50.19 -44.01
N GLU A 11 5.68 50.07 -43.30
CA GLU A 11 4.46 50.88 -43.00
C GLU A 11 3.37 50.84 -44.11
N GLU A 12 2.09 50.93 -43.69
CA GLU A 12 0.79 50.84 -44.41
C GLU A 12 0.25 49.42 -44.70
N SER A 13 -0.87 48.93 -44.15
CA SER A 13 -2.20 49.47 -43.79
C SER A 13 -3.15 49.74 -44.95
N ASP A 14 -4.20 48.92 -45.07
CA ASP A 14 -5.61 49.33 -45.29
C ASP A 14 -6.49 48.06 -45.16
N LYS A 15 -7.50 47.99 -44.25
CA LYS A 15 -8.87 48.57 -44.32
C LYS A 15 -9.58 48.17 -45.63
N ALA A 16 -10.83 47.71 -45.69
CA ALA A 16 -12.02 47.81 -44.85
C ALA A 16 -12.95 46.63 -45.28
N SER A 17 -14.17 46.35 -44.80
CA SER A 17 -15.18 47.02 -43.99
C SER A 17 -16.35 46.03 -43.85
N THR A 18 -16.97 45.98 -42.67
CA THR A 18 -18.43 46.08 -42.39
C THR A 18 -19.39 45.12 -43.13
N ILE A 19 -20.30 44.40 -42.46
CA ILE A 19 -21.66 44.88 -42.13
C ILE A 19 -22.37 43.84 -41.21
N VAL A 20 -23.18 44.35 -40.27
CA VAL A 20 -24.13 43.64 -39.38
C VAL A 20 -25.57 44.01 -39.85
N PRO A 21 -26.65 43.45 -39.25
CA PRO A 21 -27.57 42.34 -39.64
C PRO A 21 -28.92 42.90 -40.17
N PRO A 22 -30.15 42.41 -39.87
CA PRO A 22 -30.74 41.07 -39.61
C PRO A 22 -31.91 40.77 -40.62
N VAL A 23 -32.71 39.69 -40.48
CA VAL A 23 -34.18 39.63 -40.77
C VAL A 23 -34.79 38.27 -40.38
N SER A 24 -36.07 38.38 -40.03
CA SER A 24 -37.08 37.56 -39.38
C SER A 24 -37.81 36.48 -40.20
N ASP A 25 -38.47 35.60 -39.44
CA ASP A 25 -39.82 35.03 -39.54
C ASP A 25 -40.34 34.23 -40.75
N ASP A 26 -41.08 33.19 -40.33
CA ASP A 26 -42.35 32.66 -40.84
C ASP A 26 -42.35 31.49 -41.83
N ASN A 27 -42.98 30.40 -41.39
CA ASN A 27 -43.93 29.61 -42.18
C ASN A 27 -44.63 28.60 -41.26
N GLY A 28 -45.84 28.98 -40.83
CA GLY A 28 -46.84 28.04 -40.35
C GLY A 28 -47.53 27.27 -41.49
N ASN A 29 -48.15 26.14 -41.16
CA ASN A 29 -49.38 25.72 -41.84
C ASN A 29 -50.33 24.97 -40.88
N THR A 30 -51.46 25.63 -40.58
CA THR A 30 -52.88 25.18 -40.45
C THR A 30 -53.19 23.78 -39.86
N MET A 31 -53.94 23.63 -38.75
CA MET A 31 -55.42 23.68 -38.49
C MET A 31 -55.80 22.29 -37.92
N SER A 32 -56.66 22.04 -36.91
CA SER A 32 -57.90 22.67 -36.44
C SER A 32 -58.26 22.23 -35.00
N SER A 33 -59.13 23.03 -34.36
CA SER A 33 -59.96 22.90 -33.13
C SER A 33 -60.47 21.48 -32.77
N GLU A 34 -60.75 21.12 -31.49
CA GLU A 34 -61.77 21.70 -30.60
C GLU A 34 -61.55 21.44 -29.08
N LYS A 35 -61.99 22.44 -28.28
CA LYS A 35 -62.64 22.48 -26.94
C LYS A 35 -62.85 21.14 -26.21
N GLY A 36 -62.81 20.99 -24.89
CA GLY A 36 -62.89 21.78 -23.65
C GLY A 36 -63.00 20.70 -22.53
N SER A 37 -62.64 20.82 -21.26
CA SER A 37 -63.09 21.72 -20.19
C SER A 37 -62.73 20.99 -18.88
N ILE A 38 -62.19 21.71 -17.89
CA ILE A 38 -61.99 21.25 -16.49
C ILE A 38 -63.33 21.54 -15.75
N PRO A 39 -63.76 20.74 -14.73
CA PRO A 39 -63.48 21.13 -13.35
C PRO A 39 -63.21 19.98 -12.35
N SER A 40 -62.47 20.38 -11.32
CA SER A 40 -62.15 19.72 -10.04
C SER A 40 -63.34 19.54 -9.08
N SER A 41 -63.30 18.47 -8.26
CA SER A 41 -63.70 18.38 -6.82
C SER A 41 -63.81 16.88 -6.45
N SER A 42 -63.09 16.29 -5.49
CA SER A 42 -63.22 16.37 -4.01
C SER A 42 -63.51 14.97 -3.42
N SER A 43 -62.80 14.62 -2.34
CA SER A 43 -63.22 13.80 -1.17
C SER A 43 -63.52 12.28 -1.27
N GLU A 44 -62.76 11.55 -0.44
CA GLU A 44 -63.16 10.52 0.54
C GLU A 44 -63.42 9.04 0.17
N ASN A 45 -62.64 8.19 0.88
CA ASN A 45 -62.96 6.92 1.56
C ASN A 45 -63.86 5.85 0.90
N LEU A 46 -63.33 4.61 0.86
CA LEU A 46 -63.94 3.34 1.34
C LEU A 46 -63.07 2.17 0.80
N GLN A 47 -62.22 1.54 1.63
CA GLN A 47 -62.49 0.32 2.40
C GLN A 47 -62.89 -0.92 1.58
N SER A 48 -62.02 -1.94 1.70
CA SER A 48 -62.32 -3.37 1.85
C SER A 48 -63.27 -4.04 0.85
N ASP A 49 -62.77 -5.00 0.06
CA ASP A 49 -63.00 -6.42 0.36
C ASP A 49 -62.49 -7.40 -0.73
N ARG A 50 -62.10 -8.59 -0.25
CA ARG A 50 -62.03 -9.91 -0.92
C ARG A 50 -60.72 -10.38 -1.57
N THR A 51 -59.86 -10.87 -0.69
CA THR A 51 -59.42 -12.28 -0.55
C THR A 51 -59.68 -13.31 -1.67
N ILE A 52 -58.61 -14.09 -1.94
CA ILE A 52 -58.52 -15.54 -2.29
C ILE A 52 -58.77 -15.98 -3.75
N ALA A 53 -57.67 -16.36 -4.41
CA ALA A 53 -57.45 -17.50 -5.35
C ALA A 53 -56.19 -17.13 -6.18
N GLU A 54 -55.18 -17.95 -6.46
CA GLU A 54 -54.93 -19.38 -6.33
C GLU A 54 -53.41 -19.58 -6.51
N GLU A 55 -52.87 -20.60 -5.86
CA GLU A 55 -51.50 -21.10 -6.03
C GLU A 55 -51.26 -21.75 -7.40
N MET A 56 -49.97 -21.99 -7.68
CA MET A 56 -49.37 -22.91 -8.66
C MET A 56 -49.12 -22.38 -10.09
N ASN A 57 -47.85 -22.04 -10.35
CA ASN A 57 -47.04 -22.90 -11.23
C ASN A 57 -45.53 -22.67 -11.07
N VAL A 58 -44.84 -23.73 -10.66
CA VAL A 58 -43.39 -23.89 -10.72
C VAL A 58 -43.05 -24.53 -12.07
N SER A 59 -42.13 -23.92 -12.83
CA SER A 59 -41.35 -24.60 -13.89
C SER A 59 -40.16 -23.73 -14.33
N THR A 60 -39.00 -24.01 -13.71
CA THR A 60 -37.70 -24.23 -14.35
C THR A 60 -37.27 -23.36 -15.55
N VAL A 61 -36.29 -22.46 -15.33
CA VAL A 61 -35.16 -22.25 -16.26
C VAL A 61 -33.87 -22.13 -15.44
N ILE A 62 -33.08 -23.20 -15.46
CA ILE A 62 -31.65 -23.18 -15.09
C ILE A 62 -30.86 -23.01 -16.39
N THR A 63 -29.97 -22.01 -16.43
CA THR A 63 -28.67 -21.87 -17.14
C THR A 63 -28.38 -20.36 -17.24
N ALA A 64 -27.19 -19.80 -17.14
CA ALA A 64 -25.88 -20.19 -16.63
C ALA A 64 -25.03 -18.89 -16.57
N ASN A 65 -24.09 -18.84 -15.61
CA ASN A 65 -22.83 -18.06 -15.60
C ASN A 65 -22.83 -16.52 -15.65
N GLY A 66 -22.31 -15.92 -14.57
CA GLY A 66 -21.79 -14.54 -14.57
C GLY A 66 -21.46 -14.04 -13.16
N SER A 67 -20.25 -14.34 -12.67
CA SER A 67 -19.54 -13.68 -11.56
C SER A 67 -20.40 -13.15 -10.39
N ALA A 68 -20.80 -14.04 -9.48
CA ALA A 68 -21.25 -13.62 -8.16
C ALA A 68 -20.03 -13.19 -7.32
N ASP A 69 -20.02 -11.91 -6.97
CA ASP A 69 -18.95 -11.18 -6.30
C ASP A 69 -18.95 -11.49 -4.78
N VAL A 70 -18.00 -12.34 -4.34
CA VAL A 70 -18.00 -13.05 -3.04
C VAL A 70 -17.61 -12.19 -1.82
N GLU A 71 -17.31 -10.91 -2.01
CA GLU A 71 -17.29 -9.98 -0.86
C GLU A 71 -18.68 -9.71 -0.23
N LYS A 72 -19.73 -10.36 -0.74
CA LYS A 72 -21.03 -10.49 -0.05
C LYS A 72 -21.05 -11.53 1.08
N ALA A 73 -19.98 -12.30 1.31
CA ALA A 73 -19.96 -13.40 2.29
C ALA A 73 -19.31 -13.05 3.64
N ILE A 74 -19.26 -11.78 4.02
CA ILE A 74 -19.23 -11.42 5.45
C ILE A 74 -20.61 -10.81 5.72
N PRO A 75 -21.57 -11.55 6.27
CA PRO A 75 -22.68 -10.88 6.92
C PRO A 75 -22.06 -9.97 7.97
N GLU A 76 -22.38 -8.68 7.93
CA GLU A 76 -22.21 -7.82 9.10
C GLU A 76 -22.79 -8.60 10.27
N ALA A 77 -21.94 -9.02 11.22
CA ALA A 77 -22.43 -9.60 12.46
C ALA A 77 -23.35 -8.52 13.06
N PRO A 78 -24.65 -8.78 13.23
CA PRO A 78 -25.54 -7.77 13.75
C PRO A 78 -25.00 -7.39 15.13
N VAL A 79 -24.87 -6.08 15.35
CA VAL A 79 -24.68 -5.49 16.68
C VAL A 79 -25.57 -6.27 17.64
N ALA A 80 -24.97 -6.85 18.67
CA ALA A 80 -25.69 -7.62 19.68
C ALA A 80 -26.57 -6.69 20.53
N THR A 81 -27.61 -6.12 19.93
CA THR A 81 -28.78 -5.63 20.64
C THR A 81 -29.67 -6.84 20.90
N LYS A 82 -29.73 -7.21 22.19
CA LYS A 82 -30.69 -8.16 22.75
C LYS A 82 -32.09 -7.98 22.15
N ARG A 83 -32.49 -8.93 21.29
CA ARG A 83 -33.80 -9.58 21.14
C ARG A 83 -33.83 -10.22 19.75
N VAL A 84 -33.63 -11.54 19.70
CA VAL A 84 -33.93 -12.34 18.51
C VAL A 84 -35.45 -12.27 18.31
N PRO A 85 -35.96 -11.78 17.16
CA PRO A 85 -37.37 -11.89 16.86
C PRO A 85 -37.72 -13.37 16.63
N GLU A 86 -38.75 -13.87 17.32
CA GLU A 86 -39.32 -15.19 17.05
C GLU A 86 -39.77 -15.25 15.57
N GLY A 87 -39.12 -16.08 14.75
CA GLY A 87 -39.57 -16.31 13.38
C GLY A 87 -38.53 -16.76 12.35
N TYR A 88 -37.23 -16.69 12.60
CA TYR A 88 -36.23 -17.24 11.68
C TYR A 88 -36.03 -18.74 11.93
N LYS A 89 -36.74 -19.58 11.17
CA LYS A 89 -36.30 -20.96 10.93
C LYS A 89 -35.12 -20.90 9.98
N GLU A 90 -33.91 -20.95 10.55
CA GLU A 90 -32.69 -21.19 9.80
C GLU A 90 -32.80 -22.54 9.09
N TYR A 91 -32.61 -22.56 7.77
CA TYR A 91 -32.34 -23.79 7.04
C TYR A 91 -30.94 -24.27 7.45
N ASP A 92 -30.85 -24.94 8.59
CA ASP A 92 -29.66 -25.67 9.01
C ASP A 92 -29.50 -26.88 8.07
N ASP A 93 -28.75 -26.71 6.98
CA ASP A 93 -28.25 -27.87 6.23
C ASP A 93 -27.36 -28.66 7.21
N PRO A 94 -27.75 -29.89 7.61
CA PRO A 94 -27.02 -30.67 8.60
C PRO A 94 -25.61 -31.06 8.14
N ASN A 95 -25.27 -30.81 6.87
CA ASN A 95 -23.95 -31.03 6.33
C ASN A 95 -23.03 -29.80 6.45
N ILE A 96 -23.49 -28.67 6.97
CA ILE A 96 -22.63 -27.49 7.16
C ILE A 96 -22.05 -27.48 8.58
N VAL A 97 -20.71 -27.42 8.66
CA VAL A 97 -19.97 -27.37 9.92
C VAL A 97 -19.71 -25.93 10.31
N TYR A 98 -20.27 -25.52 11.45
CA TYR A 98 -20.07 -24.21 12.10
C TYR A 98 -19.15 -24.31 13.33
N TRP A 99 -18.91 -23.17 13.97
CA TRP A 99 -18.29 -23.08 15.30
C TRP A 99 -19.20 -23.70 16.37
N ASP A 100 -18.63 -24.21 17.46
CA ASP A 100 -19.41 -24.86 18.54
C ASP A 100 -20.20 -23.86 19.42
N GLY A 101 -20.14 -22.56 19.09
CA GLY A 101 -20.83 -21.47 19.76
C GLY A 101 -20.04 -20.15 19.71
N PRO A 102 -20.57 -19.06 20.27
CA PRO A 102 -19.89 -17.77 20.32
C PRO A 102 -18.60 -17.79 21.16
N ASP A 103 -18.50 -18.69 22.14
CA ASP A 103 -17.35 -18.84 23.04
C ASP A 103 -16.42 -20.02 22.66
N ASP A 104 -16.50 -20.52 21.41
CA ASP A 104 -15.65 -21.64 20.95
C ASP A 104 -14.16 -21.30 21.13
N PRO A 105 -13.38 -22.10 21.90
CA PRO A 105 -11.96 -21.81 22.17
C PRO A 105 -11.07 -21.96 20.92
N ALA A 106 -11.54 -22.63 19.87
CA ALA A 106 -10.86 -22.70 18.58
C ALA A 106 -10.97 -21.39 17.79
N HIS A 107 -11.98 -20.56 18.09
CA HIS A 107 -12.17 -19.26 17.46
C HIS A 107 -11.05 -18.30 17.91
N PRO A 108 -10.22 -17.77 16.98
CA PRO A 108 -9.09 -16.91 17.31
C PRO A 108 -9.42 -15.66 18.15
N GLU A 109 -10.64 -15.13 18.03
CA GLU A 109 -11.07 -14.00 18.86
C GLU A 109 -11.33 -14.37 20.33
N ASN A 110 -11.50 -15.66 20.64
CA ASN A 110 -11.74 -16.14 22.01
C ASN A 110 -10.45 -16.56 22.72
N TRP A 111 -9.29 -16.45 22.04
CA TRP A 111 -8.01 -16.75 22.66
C TRP A 111 -7.68 -15.81 23.83
N SER A 112 -6.89 -16.32 24.77
CA SER A 112 -6.46 -15.53 25.93
C SER A 112 -5.69 -14.27 25.49
N PRO A 113 -5.83 -13.13 26.21
CA PRO A 113 -5.14 -11.90 25.85
C PRO A 113 -3.61 -12.06 25.77
N ILE A 114 -3.03 -12.88 26.64
CA ILE A 114 -1.59 -13.19 26.65
C ILE A 114 -1.19 -13.84 25.33
N LYS A 115 -1.95 -14.84 24.86
CA LYS A 115 -1.68 -15.51 23.58
C LYS A 115 -1.72 -14.52 22.41
N LYS A 116 -2.72 -13.64 22.39
CA LYS A 116 -2.84 -12.61 21.35
C LYS A 116 -1.65 -11.65 21.37
N VAL A 117 -1.23 -11.17 22.55
CA VAL A 117 -0.07 -10.28 22.69
C VAL A 117 1.22 -10.97 22.26
N VAL A 118 1.42 -12.24 22.61
CA VAL A 118 2.59 -13.02 22.17
C VAL A 118 2.61 -13.11 20.65
N ILE A 119 1.51 -13.48 20.01
CA ILE A 119 1.44 -13.58 18.54
C ILE A 119 1.68 -12.22 17.88
N VAL A 120 1.01 -11.16 18.34
CA VAL A 120 1.21 -9.79 17.82
C VAL A 120 2.67 -9.36 17.96
N SER A 121 3.32 -9.69 19.08
CA SER A 121 4.74 -9.38 19.30
C SER A 121 5.64 -10.18 18.37
N CYS A 122 5.37 -11.46 18.14
CA CYS A 122 6.12 -12.30 17.19
C CYS A 122 6.02 -11.72 15.78
N VAL A 123 4.79 -11.44 15.33
CA VAL A 123 4.52 -10.85 14.01
C VAL A 123 5.19 -9.48 13.92
N GLY A 124 5.08 -8.62 14.94
CA GLY A 124 5.74 -7.31 14.98
C GLY A 124 7.27 -7.40 14.86
N LEU A 125 7.91 -8.29 15.61
CA LEU A 125 9.37 -8.48 15.58
C LEU A 125 9.87 -8.94 14.21
N ILE A 126 9.21 -9.91 13.58
CA ILE A 126 9.62 -10.34 12.23
C ILE A 126 9.34 -9.25 11.18
N THR A 127 8.28 -8.46 11.38
CA THR A 127 7.95 -7.32 10.50
C THR A 127 8.97 -6.18 10.65
N LEU A 128 9.63 -6.04 11.81
CA LEU A 128 10.75 -5.11 12.00
C LEU A 128 12.02 -5.58 11.27
N LEU A 129 12.38 -6.87 11.42
CA LEU A 129 13.62 -7.42 10.88
C LEU A 129 13.71 -7.36 9.35
N THR A 130 12.56 -7.33 8.67
CA THR A 130 12.49 -7.42 7.21
C THR A 130 12.88 -6.08 6.53
N PRO A 131 12.28 -4.92 6.88
CA PRO A 131 12.80 -3.62 6.47
C PRO A 131 14.17 -3.29 7.04
N LEU A 132 14.51 -3.77 8.24
CA LEU A 132 15.87 -3.66 8.77
C LEU A 132 16.88 -4.33 7.81
N GLY A 133 16.60 -5.54 7.34
CA GLY A 133 17.46 -6.25 6.38
C GLY A 133 17.58 -5.56 5.02
N SER A 134 16.57 -4.78 4.62
CA SER A 134 16.62 -4.02 3.37
C SER A 134 17.64 -2.88 3.41
N SER A 135 17.75 -2.17 4.54
CA SER A 135 18.48 -0.90 4.68
C SER A 135 19.81 -1.03 5.43
N MET A 136 19.94 -1.99 6.35
CA MET A 136 21.14 -2.17 7.18
C MET A 136 22.40 -2.48 6.36
N PHE A 137 22.24 -3.06 5.17
CA PHE A 137 23.34 -3.35 4.27
C PHE A 137 23.87 -2.12 3.49
N ALA A 138 23.07 -1.06 3.33
CA ALA A 138 23.39 0.05 2.44
C ALA A 138 24.74 0.74 2.70
N PRO A 139 25.20 0.95 3.96
CA PRO A 139 26.52 1.50 4.23
C PRO A 139 27.68 0.63 3.74
N GLY A 140 27.52 -0.70 3.72
CA GLY A 140 28.59 -1.65 3.40
C GLY A 140 28.83 -1.89 1.91
N VAL A 141 28.04 -1.28 1.02
CA VAL A 141 28.16 -1.46 -0.43
C VAL A 141 29.57 -1.13 -0.93
N GLY A 142 30.21 -0.09 -0.41
CA GLY A 142 31.55 0.29 -0.82
C GLY A 142 32.59 -0.82 -0.58
N GLU A 143 32.47 -1.58 0.52
CA GLU A 143 33.35 -2.71 0.80
C GLU A 143 33.06 -3.91 -0.12
N VAL A 144 31.78 -4.19 -0.38
CA VAL A 144 31.34 -5.26 -1.28
C VAL A 144 31.89 -5.07 -2.69
N MET A 145 31.79 -3.84 -3.21
CA MET A 145 32.29 -3.53 -4.55
C MET A 145 33.81 -3.67 -4.64
N LYS A 146 34.54 -3.29 -3.58
CA LYS A 146 35.99 -3.48 -3.51
C LYS A 146 36.36 -4.96 -3.44
N GLU A 147 35.69 -5.73 -2.59
CA GLU A 147 36.02 -7.14 -2.39
C GLU A 147 35.76 -7.98 -3.64
N PHE A 148 34.65 -7.75 -4.33
CA PHE A 148 34.32 -8.44 -5.58
C PHE A 148 34.93 -7.77 -6.82
N ASN A 149 35.87 -6.81 -6.65
CA ASN A 149 36.57 -6.11 -7.73
C ASN A 149 35.65 -5.54 -8.81
N SER A 150 34.47 -5.03 -8.41
CA SER A 150 33.50 -4.46 -9.33
C SER A 150 33.55 -2.94 -9.30
N THR A 151 33.59 -2.32 -10.48
CA THR A 151 33.56 -0.86 -10.65
C THR A 151 32.21 -0.37 -11.19
N ASN A 152 31.25 -1.27 -11.39
CA ASN A 152 29.96 -0.92 -12.00
C ASN A 152 29.04 -0.22 -10.96
N PRO A 153 28.73 1.07 -11.15
CA PRO A 153 27.91 1.84 -10.20
C PRO A 153 26.44 1.40 -10.18
N GLU A 154 25.92 0.85 -11.29
CA GLU A 154 24.56 0.31 -11.32
C GLU A 154 24.47 -0.93 -10.45
N LEU A 155 25.47 -1.80 -10.47
CA LEU A 155 25.50 -2.99 -9.61
C LEU A 155 25.62 -2.62 -8.13
N ALA A 156 26.36 -1.56 -7.78
CA ALA A 156 26.44 -1.04 -6.41
C ALA A 156 25.07 -0.60 -5.88
N SER A 157 24.28 0.06 -6.72
CA SER A 157 22.92 0.49 -6.35
C SER A 157 21.94 -0.69 -6.33
N PHE A 158 22.04 -1.56 -7.34
CA PHE A 158 21.14 -2.70 -7.53
C PHE A 158 21.31 -3.75 -6.44
N VAL A 159 22.52 -4.02 -5.96
CA VAL A 159 22.73 -4.98 -4.87
C VAL A 159 21.94 -4.57 -3.63
N VAL A 160 21.77 -3.29 -3.33
CA VAL A 160 20.90 -2.85 -2.22
C VAL A 160 19.43 -3.02 -2.59
N SER A 161 19.04 -2.45 -3.74
CA SER A 161 17.65 -2.21 -4.12
C SER A 161 16.92 -3.47 -4.63
N VAL A 162 17.63 -4.49 -5.11
CA VAL A 162 17.06 -5.77 -5.59
C VAL A 162 16.21 -6.49 -4.52
N TYR A 163 16.51 -6.27 -3.24
CA TYR A 163 15.73 -6.77 -2.12
C TYR A 163 14.24 -6.33 -2.22
N LEU A 164 14.00 -5.12 -2.75
CA LEU A 164 12.64 -4.61 -2.99
C LEU A 164 11.93 -5.24 -4.18
N LEU A 165 12.65 -5.72 -5.19
CA LEU A 165 11.99 -6.55 -6.21
C LEU A 165 11.39 -7.78 -5.53
N GLY A 166 12.10 -8.40 -4.60
CA GLY A 166 11.55 -9.46 -3.77
C GLY A 166 10.27 -9.05 -3.03
N PHE A 167 10.20 -7.82 -2.50
CA PHE A 167 8.98 -7.25 -1.89
C PHE A 167 7.85 -6.97 -2.88
N SER A 168 8.13 -6.94 -4.18
CA SER A 168 7.11 -6.83 -5.23
C SER A 168 6.54 -8.20 -5.59
N PHE A 169 7.41 -9.20 -5.76
CA PHE A 169 7.02 -10.54 -6.20
C PHE A 169 6.48 -11.42 -5.07
N GLY A 170 7.05 -11.31 -3.87
CA GLY A 170 6.67 -12.12 -2.72
C GLY A 170 5.18 -12.05 -2.38
N PRO A 171 4.58 -10.84 -2.23
CA PRO A 171 3.16 -10.72 -1.89
C PRO A 171 2.23 -11.38 -2.92
N LEU A 172 2.59 -11.38 -4.21
CA LEU A 172 1.79 -11.99 -5.28
C LEU A 172 1.64 -13.51 -5.11
N ILE A 173 2.60 -14.15 -4.43
CA ILE A 173 2.60 -15.58 -4.16
C ILE A 173 2.10 -15.85 -2.74
N ILE A 174 2.58 -15.09 -1.76
CA ILE A 174 2.32 -15.31 -0.35
C ILE A 174 0.87 -15.03 0.01
N ALA A 175 0.25 -13.96 -0.52
CA ALA A 175 -1.14 -13.63 -0.22
C ALA A 175 -2.10 -14.79 -0.57
N PRO A 176 -2.17 -15.28 -1.82
CA PRO A 176 -3.06 -16.40 -2.16
C PRO A 176 -2.71 -17.69 -1.42
N LEU A 177 -1.42 -18.02 -1.26
CA LEU A 177 -1.02 -19.22 -0.52
C LEU A 177 -1.48 -19.19 0.94
N SER A 178 -1.49 -18.00 1.57
CA SER A 178 -1.94 -17.87 2.95
C SER A 178 -3.44 -18.04 3.14
N GLU A 179 -4.24 -17.76 2.10
CA GLU A 179 -5.67 -18.01 2.09
C GLU A 179 -5.99 -19.48 1.79
N MET A 180 -5.13 -20.16 1.03
CA MET A 180 -5.31 -21.57 0.71
C MET A 180 -4.83 -22.52 1.83
N TYR A 181 -3.69 -22.22 2.44
CA TYR A 181 -3.00 -23.11 3.38
C TYR A 181 -3.01 -22.62 4.84
N GLY A 182 -3.47 -21.39 5.07
CA GLY A 182 -3.46 -20.72 6.37
C GLY A 182 -2.24 -19.81 6.57
N ARG A 183 -2.29 -18.97 7.61
CA ARG A 183 -1.22 -17.98 7.88
C ARG A 183 -0.01 -18.63 8.53
N ALA A 184 -0.23 -19.49 9.54
CA ALA A 184 0.86 -19.99 10.40
C ALA A 184 1.91 -20.85 9.67
N PRO A 185 1.54 -21.83 8.81
CA PRO A 185 2.52 -22.59 8.03
C PRO A 185 3.34 -21.69 7.11
N LEU A 186 2.70 -20.68 6.52
CA LEU A 186 3.36 -19.77 5.58
C LEU A 186 4.38 -18.87 6.29
N TYR A 187 4.04 -18.34 7.47
CA TYR A 187 5.01 -17.64 8.31
C TYR A 187 6.24 -18.49 8.60
N THR A 188 6.04 -19.74 9.03
CA THR A 188 7.13 -20.65 9.35
C THR A 188 8.04 -20.88 8.14
N ILE A 189 7.47 -21.21 6.98
CA ILE A 189 8.23 -21.47 5.75
C ILE A 189 8.99 -20.22 5.31
N CYS A 190 8.31 -19.07 5.23
CA CYS A 190 8.93 -17.81 4.82
C CYS A 190 10.01 -17.35 5.80
N ASN A 191 9.83 -17.55 7.11
CA ASN A 191 10.84 -17.20 8.11
C ASN A 191 12.09 -18.08 7.98
N VAL A 192 11.92 -19.39 7.80
CA VAL A 192 13.05 -20.31 7.56
C VAL A 192 13.79 -19.94 6.27
N LEU A 193 13.06 -19.69 5.18
CA LEU A 193 13.66 -19.24 3.92
C LEU A 193 14.37 -17.89 4.08
N PHE A 194 13.80 -16.96 4.84
CA PHE A 194 14.42 -15.67 5.11
C PHE A 194 15.76 -15.84 5.83
N VAL A 195 15.84 -16.71 6.86
CA VAL A 195 17.09 -17.04 7.55
C VAL A 195 18.10 -17.65 6.58
N VAL A 196 17.68 -18.67 5.82
CA VAL A 196 18.55 -19.38 4.85
C VAL A 196 19.13 -18.42 3.81
N PHE A 197 18.31 -17.54 3.24
CA PHE A 197 18.78 -16.59 2.22
C PHE A 197 19.63 -15.46 2.80
N ASN A 198 19.42 -15.05 4.06
CA ASN A 198 20.36 -14.13 4.72
C ASN A 198 21.71 -14.82 5.00
N ILE A 199 21.72 -16.09 5.42
CA ILE A 199 22.97 -16.86 5.56
C ILE A 199 23.67 -16.96 4.20
N ALA A 200 22.92 -17.24 3.12
CA ALA A 200 23.45 -17.26 1.76
C ALA A 200 24.08 -15.92 1.35
N CYS A 201 23.46 -14.78 1.71
CA CYS A 201 24.07 -13.47 1.52
C CYS A 201 25.37 -13.30 2.31
N ALA A 202 25.43 -13.81 3.54
CA ALA A 202 26.62 -13.72 4.39
C ALA A 202 27.80 -14.52 3.83
N VAL A 203 27.55 -15.66 3.20
CA VAL A 203 28.58 -16.54 2.62
C VAL A 203 28.77 -16.35 1.12
N ALA A 204 28.14 -15.33 0.53
CA ALA A 204 28.22 -15.06 -0.91
C ALA A 204 29.68 -14.86 -1.34
N SER A 205 30.06 -15.54 -2.42
CA SER A 205 31.41 -15.53 -3.01
C SER A 205 31.50 -14.67 -4.27
N SER A 206 30.38 -14.14 -4.77
CA SER A 206 30.34 -13.23 -5.90
C SER A 206 29.24 -12.18 -5.74
N LEU A 207 29.35 -11.09 -6.51
CA LEU A 207 28.35 -10.03 -6.50
C LEU A 207 26.99 -10.50 -7.06
N GLU A 208 27.00 -11.34 -8.10
CA GLU A 208 25.79 -11.89 -8.73
C GLU A 208 25.05 -12.82 -7.77
N SER A 209 25.77 -13.71 -7.09
CA SER A 209 25.19 -14.61 -6.09
C SER A 209 24.58 -13.81 -4.93
N LEU A 210 25.27 -12.76 -4.46
CA LEU A 210 24.73 -11.85 -3.45
C LEU A 210 23.43 -11.17 -3.91
N ILE A 211 23.37 -10.69 -5.16
CA ILE A 211 22.16 -10.08 -5.73
C ILE A 211 20.99 -11.08 -5.74
N VAL A 212 21.23 -12.32 -6.19
CA VAL A 212 20.21 -13.38 -6.23
C VAL A 212 19.73 -13.73 -4.82
N PHE A 213 20.65 -13.93 -3.87
CA PHE A 213 20.27 -14.24 -2.50
C PHE A 213 19.53 -13.08 -1.83
N ARG A 214 19.88 -11.83 -2.13
CA ARG A 214 19.14 -10.66 -1.65
C ARG A 214 17.73 -10.57 -2.23
N PHE A 215 17.54 -10.89 -3.51
CA PHE A 215 16.22 -10.99 -4.10
C PHE A 215 15.35 -12.05 -3.40
N LEU A 216 15.91 -13.24 -3.17
CA LEU A 216 15.22 -14.34 -2.51
C LEU A 216 14.91 -14.03 -1.03
N ALA A 217 15.85 -13.40 -0.32
CA ALA A 217 15.64 -12.90 1.03
C ALA A 217 14.53 -11.85 1.08
N GLY A 218 14.47 -10.92 0.11
CA GLY A 218 13.36 -9.97 -0.01
C GLY A 218 12.02 -10.69 -0.21
N THR A 219 11.99 -11.66 -1.12
CA THR A 219 10.78 -12.43 -1.44
C THR A 219 10.24 -13.15 -0.19
N ALA A 220 11.08 -13.87 0.52
CA ALA A 220 10.72 -14.56 1.77
C ALA A 220 10.36 -13.56 2.89
N GLY A 221 11.12 -12.47 3.02
CA GLY A 221 10.92 -11.44 4.03
C GLY A 221 9.67 -10.57 3.84
N SER A 222 9.00 -10.64 2.68
CA SER A 222 7.76 -9.90 2.43
C SER A 222 6.53 -10.49 3.14
N ALA A 223 6.61 -11.73 3.62
CA ALA A 223 5.50 -12.44 4.26
C ALA A 223 4.86 -11.67 5.43
N PRO A 224 5.60 -11.25 6.47
CA PRO A 224 5.01 -10.55 7.60
C PRO A 224 4.36 -9.21 7.25
N LEU A 225 4.85 -8.52 6.22
CA LEU A 225 4.22 -7.31 5.69
C LEU A 225 2.91 -7.62 4.94
N THR A 226 2.86 -8.76 4.25
CA THR A 226 1.72 -9.16 3.42
C THR A 226 0.55 -9.67 4.26
N ILE A 227 0.83 -10.55 5.24
CA ILE A 227 -0.21 -11.27 5.99
C ILE A 227 -0.30 -10.86 7.47
N GLY A 228 0.54 -9.92 7.92
CA GLY A 228 0.56 -9.42 9.31
C GLY A 228 -0.72 -8.73 9.73
N ALA A 229 -1.17 -7.75 8.95
CA ALA A 229 -2.42 -7.06 9.22
C ALA A 229 -3.63 -8.01 9.21
N GLY A 230 -3.64 -9.00 8.31
CA GLY A 230 -4.66 -10.05 8.26
C GLY A 230 -4.66 -10.93 9.51
N THR A 231 -3.50 -11.38 9.95
CA THR A 231 -3.35 -12.20 11.17
C THR A 231 -3.86 -11.47 12.41
N ILE A 232 -3.48 -10.20 12.57
CA ILE A 232 -3.96 -9.34 13.67
C ILE A 232 -5.47 -9.17 13.58
N SER A 233 -5.98 -9.06 12.35
CA SER A 233 -7.40 -8.92 12.09
C SER A 233 -8.20 -10.16 12.48
N ASP A 234 -7.68 -11.34 12.18
CA ASP A 234 -8.35 -12.60 12.49
C ASP A 234 -8.52 -12.82 14.01
N MET A 235 -7.66 -12.25 14.86
CA MET A 235 -7.64 -12.49 16.32
C MET A 235 -8.22 -11.35 17.17
N ILE A 236 -8.30 -10.13 16.63
CA ILE A 236 -8.65 -8.93 17.40
C ILE A 236 -9.88 -8.27 16.80
N GLN A 237 -10.91 -8.16 17.66
CA GLN A 237 -12.15 -7.44 17.41
C GLN A 237 -11.90 -6.02 16.89
N GLN A 238 -12.76 -5.59 15.98
CA GLN A 238 -12.58 -4.37 15.20
C GLN A 238 -12.35 -3.13 16.07
N GLU A 239 -13.03 -3.00 17.21
CA GLU A 239 -12.95 -1.84 18.11
C GLU A 239 -11.59 -1.73 18.80
N LYS A 240 -10.90 -2.85 19.02
CA LYS A 240 -9.60 -2.92 19.73
C LYS A 240 -8.42 -3.11 18.77
N ARG A 241 -8.69 -3.37 17.50
CA ARG A 241 -7.68 -3.71 16.48
C ARG A 241 -6.69 -2.57 16.20
N GLY A 242 -7.13 -1.32 16.30
CA GLY A 242 -6.32 -0.15 15.97
C GLY A 242 -4.98 -0.08 16.72
N GLY A 243 -4.99 -0.33 18.03
CA GLY A 243 -3.77 -0.32 18.84
C GLY A 243 -2.78 -1.42 18.48
N ALA A 244 -3.28 -2.63 18.18
CA ALA A 244 -2.43 -3.76 17.79
C ALA A 244 -1.82 -3.57 16.39
N LEU A 245 -2.60 -3.06 15.43
CA LEU A 245 -2.07 -2.69 14.11
C LEU A 245 -1.05 -1.56 14.20
N ALA A 246 -1.26 -0.57 15.08
CA ALA A 246 -0.30 0.49 15.31
C ALA A 246 1.02 -0.06 15.89
N ALA A 247 0.95 -0.95 16.87
CA ALA A 247 2.14 -1.60 17.44
C ALA A 247 2.91 -2.42 16.40
N TRP A 248 2.20 -3.14 15.53
CA TRP A 248 2.79 -3.86 14.40
C TRP A 248 3.45 -2.93 13.37
N ALA A 249 2.78 -1.82 13.03
CA ALA A 249 3.25 -0.84 12.05
C ALA A 249 4.52 -0.09 12.49
N LEU A 250 4.85 -0.08 13.78
CA LEU A 250 6.13 0.48 14.27
C LEU A 250 7.35 -0.25 13.70
N GLY A 251 7.26 -1.57 13.50
CA GLY A 251 8.38 -2.37 12.98
C GLY A 251 8.88 -1.85 11.63
N PRO A 252 8.02 -1.77 10.61
CA PRO A 252 8.39 -1.24 9.30
C PRO A 252 8.90 0.20 9.29
N LEU A 253 8.48 1.01 10.26
CA LEU A 253 8.88 2.40 10.37
C LEU A 253 10.27 2.55 10.99
N LEU A 254 10.60 1.73 11.99
CA LEU A 254 11.87 1.78 12.69
C LEU A 254 13.01 1.12 11.90
N GLY A 255 12.72 0.09 11.10
CA GLY A 255 13.74 -0.64 10.34
C GLY A 255 14.62 0.26 9.45
N PRO A 256 14.06 1.13 8.60
CA PRO A 256 14.83 2.06 7.77
C PRO A 256 15.62 3.12 8.54
N VAL A 257 15.29 3.38 9.81
CA VAL A 257 15.99 4.35 10.67
C VAL A 257 17.16 3.71 11.38
N ILE A 258 16.93 2.55 12.00
CA ILE A 258 17.92 1.84 12.80
C ILE A 258 18.92 1.13 11.89
N GLY A 259 18.46 0.62 10.75
CA GLY A 259 19.24 -0.20 9.82
C GLY A 259 20.56 0.45 9.42
N PRO A 260 20.58 1.57 8.70
CA PRO A 260 21.83 2.15 8.22
C PRO A 260 22.79 2.55 9.36
N VAL A 261 22.27 2.96 10.52
CA VAL A 261 23.10 3.29 11.69
C VAL A 261 23.79 2.04 12.22
N ALA A 262 23.02 0.99 12.54
CA ALA A 262 23.55 -0.27 13.05
C ALA A 262 24.50 -0.93 12.02
N GLY A 263 24.11 -0.91 10.76
CA GLY A 263 24.85 -1.49 9.64
C GLY A 263 26.19 -0.82 9.39
N ALA A 264 26.27 0.51 9.49
CA ALA A 264 27.52 1.25 9.33
C ALA A 264 28.56 0.89 10.40
N PHE A 265 28.17 0.94 11.68
CA PHE A 265 29.06 0.57 12.79
C PHE A 265 29.45 -0.91 12.75
N LEU A 266 28.50 -1.79 12.42
CA LEU A 266 28.75 -3.22 12.30
C LEU A 266 29.72 -3.52 11.15
N THR A 267 29.52 -2.87 10.01
CA THR A 267 30.41 -2.99 8.85
C THR A 267 31.81 -2.49 9.18
N GLN A 268 31.94 -1.33 9.85
CA GLN A 268 33.26 -0.84 10.27
C GLN A 268 33.98 -1.80 11.23
N ALA A 269 33.25 -2.45 12.14
CA ALA A 269 33.83 -3.29 13.18
C ALA A 269 34.17 -4.71 12.71
N LEU A 270 33.28 -5.34 11.93
CA LEU A 270 33.37 -6.77 11.59
C LEU A 270 33.26 -7.03 10.07
N GLY A 271 33.03 -6.01 9.25
CA GLY A 271 32.84 -6.12 7.80
C GLY A 271 31.40 -6.34 7.37
N TRP A 272 31.12 -6.11 6.08
CA TRP A 272 29.75 -6.10 5.53
C TRP A 272 28.98 -7.42 5.71
N ARG A 273 29.68 -8.57 5.70
CA ARG A 273 29.05 -9.91 5.87
C ARG A 273 28.33 -10.06 7.21
N TRP A 274 28.86 -9.43 8.26
CA TRP A 274 28.27 -9.52 9.59
C TRP A 274 26.91 -8.87 9.69
N THR A 275 26.58 -7.93 8.80
CA THR A 275 25.21 -7.43 8.63
C THR A 275 24.23 -8.59 8.41
N PHE A 276 24.58 -9.53 7.53
CA PHE A 276 23.75 -10.68 7.21
C PHE A 276 23.78 -11.75 8.32
N TRP A 277 24.90 -11.94 9.01
CA TRP A 277 24.96 -12.83 10.17
C TRP A 277 24.08 -12.35 11.32
N VAL A 278 24.12 -11.06 11.66
CA VAL A 278 23.26 -10.48 12.70
C VAL A 278 21.78 -10.62 12.33
N LEU A 279 21.42 -10.35 11.06
CA LEU A 279 20.06 -10.58 10.58
C LEU A 279 19.66 -12.05 10.68
N SER A 280 20.55 -12.97 10.33
CA SER A 280 20.30 -14.42 10.38
C SER A 280 20.10 -14.92 11.81
N ILE A 281 20.91 -14.45 12.76
CA ILE A 281 20.78 -14.80 14.18
C ILE A 281 19.47 -14.25 14.75
N ALA A 282 19.18 -12.97 14.53
CA ALA A 282 17.97 -12.33 15.03
C ALA A 282 16.70 -12.94 14.39
N SER A 283 16.69 -13.12 13.07
CA SER A 283 15.56 -13.75 12.37
C SER A 283 15.44 -15.23 12.70
N GLY A 284 16.54 -15.95 12.96
CA GLY A 284 16.52 -17.34 13.42
C GLY A 284 15.88 -17.49 14.79
N ALA A 285 16.22 -16.61 15.74
CA ALA A 285 15.59 -16.57 17.06
C ALA A 285 14.09 -16.26 16.97
N VAL A 286 13.71 -15.28 16.14
CA VAL A 286 12.30 -14.93 15.91
C VAL A 286 11.57 -16.03 15.14
N ALA A 287 12.22 -16.73 14.21
CA ALA A 287 11.64 -17.85 13.47
C ALA A 287 11.35 -19.03 14.40
N LEU A 288 12.27 -19.35 15.31
CA LEU A 288 12.06 -20.37 16.34
C LEU A 288 10.92 -19.99 17.28
N ASN A 289 10.89 -18.73 17.73
CA ASN A 289 9.81 -18.23 18.56
C ASN A 289 8.45 -18.33 17.83
N THR A 290 8.40 -17.88 16.57
CA THR A 290 7.20 -17.96 15.73
C THR A 290 6.77 -19.42 15.53
N PHE A 291 7.70 -20.34 15.30
CA PHE A 291 7.39 -21.76 15.14
C PHE A 291 6.72 -22.38 16.39
N ILE A 292 7.16 -21.97 17.59
CA ILE A 292 6.63 -22.49 18.86
C ILE A 292 5.28 -21.86 19.21
N TRP A 293 5.15 -20.54 19.04
CA TRP A 293 4.05 -19.77 19.62
C TRP A 293 2.97 -19.35 18.62
N LEU A 294 3.24 -19.38 17.31
CA LEU A 294 2.28 -18.96 16.30
C LEU A 294 1.27 -20.07 16.04
N ASN A 295 0.01 -19.81 16.39
CA ASN A 295 -1.11 -20.65 16.04
C ASN A 295 -1.80 -20.15 14.77
N GLU A 296 -2.47 -21.07 14.07
CA GLU A 296 -3.30 -20.72 12.92
C GLU A 296 -4.42 -19.77 13.33
N SER A 297 -4.43 -18.58 12.75
CA SER A 297 -5.47 -17.57 12.96
C SER A 297 -6.55 -17.61 11.87
N TYR A 298 -6.29 -18.22 10.71
CA TYR A 298 -7.20 -18.08 9.59
C TYR A 298 -8.47 -18.93 9.76
N HIS A 299 -9.61 -18.26 10.00
CA HIS A 299 -10.90 -18.87 10.27
C HIS A 299 -11.30 -19.98 9.29
N PRO A 300 -11.23 -19.79 7.95
CA PRO A 300 -11.59 -20.84 7.00
C PRO A 300 -10.71 -22.08 7.09
N THR A 301 -9.41 -21.92 7.36
CA THR A 301 -8.50 -23.07 7.52
C THR A 301 -8.77 -23.84 8.81
N ILE A 302 -9.09 -23.15 9.92
CA ILE A 302 -9.44 -23.81 11.18
C ILE A 302 -10.71 -24.64 11.01
N LEU A 303 -11.75 -24.04 10.39
CA LEU A 303 -13.03 -24.71 10.20
C LEU A 303 -12.93 -25.85 9.16
N ALA A 304 -12.10 -25.71 8.13
CA ALA A 304 -11.79 -26.80 7.21
C ALA A 304 -11.07 -27.97 7.90
N ARG A 305 -10.17 -27.71 8.86
CA ARG A 305 -9.54 -28.76 9.67
C ARG A 305 -10.56 -29.45 10.58
N LYS A 306 -11.47 -28.70 11.21
CA LYS A 306 -12.59 -29.25 12.00
C LYS A 306 -13.50 -30.13 11.15
N THR A 307 -13.89 -29.65 9.97
CA THR A 307 -14.72 -30.39 9.01
C THR A 307 -14.07 -31.71 8.61
N LYS A 308 -12.77 -31.70 8.23
CA LYS A 308 -12.04 -32.93 7.91
C LYS A 308 -11.97 -33.92 9.07
N ARG A 309 -11.84 -33.43 10.31
CA ARG A 309 -11.90 -34.27 11.51
C ARG A 309 -13.27 -34.93 11.66
N LEU A 310 -14.35 -34.16 11.54
CA LEU A 310 -15.72 -34.67 11.62
C LEU A 310 -16.06 -35.66 10.50
N ILE A 311 -15.58 -35.45 9.27
CA ILE A 311 -15.72 -36.42 8.17
C ILE A 311 -15.09 -37.76 8.58
N LYS A 312 -13.90 -37.71 9.19
CA LYS A 312 -13.18 -38.92 9.63
C LYS A 312 -13.87 -39.62 10.80
N GLU A 313 -14.48 -38.86 11.72
CA GLU A 313 -15.17 -39.40 12.91
C GLU A 313 -16.57 -39.94 12.58
N THR A 314 -17.31 -39.28 11.70
CA THR A 314 -18.71 -39.62 11.36
C THR A 314 -18.83 -40.50 10.12
N GLY A 315 -17.81 -40.53 9.25
CA GLY A 315 -17.87 -41.15 7.93
C GLY A 315 -18.70 -40.37 6.90
N ASN A 316 -19.32 -39.24 7.28
CA ASN A 316 -20.13 -38.44 6.37
C ASN A 316 -19.26 -37.56 5.46
N THR A 317 -19.13 -37.94 4.18
CA THR A 317 -18.35 -37.18 3.18
C THR A 317 -19.06 -35.94 2.63
N ASN A 318 -20.34 -35.74 2.97
CA ASN A 318 -21.10 -34.56 2.53
C ASN A 318 -20.82 -33.33 3.37
N LEU A 319 -20.11 -33.46 4.52
CA LEU A 319 -19.81 -32.33 5.39
C LEU A 319 -18.97 -31.27 4.67
N ARG A 320 -19.39 -30.01 4.77
CA ARG A 320 -18.71 -28.83 4.22
C ARG A 320 -18.52 -27.78 5.31
N SER A 321 -17.41 -27.06 5.24
CA SER A 321 -17.14 -25.94 6.15
C SER A 321 -18.06 -24.78 5.81
N ALA A 322 -18.66 -24.12 6.81
CA ALA A 322 -19.48 -22.93 6.61
C ALA A 322 -18.74 -21.78 5.89
N LEU A 323 -17.42 -21.74 6.05
CA LEU A 323 -16.53 -20.74 5.44
C LEU A 323 -15.82 -21.27 4.18
N ASP A 324 -16.27 -22.39 3.61
CA ASP A 324 -15.73 -22.87 2.34
C ASP A 324 -16.16 -21.94 1.20
N SER A 325 -15.20 -21.18 0.67
CA SER A 325 -15.44 -20.26 -0.45
C SER A 325 -15.84 -20.98 -1.74
N GLY A 326 -15.64 -22.30 -1.85
CA GLY A 326 -15.87 -23.08 -3.07
C GLY A 326 -14.97 -22.69 -4.25
N GLN A 327 -14.05 -21.74 -4.05
CA GLN A 327 -13.14 -21.27 -5.08
C GLN A 327 -12.00 -22.25 -5.29
N LYS A 328 -11.66 -22.51 -6.55
CA LYS A 328 -10.51 -23.38 -6.83
C LYS A 328 -9.22 -22.60 -6.53
N PRO A 329 -8.16 -23.29 -6.06
CA PRO A 329 -6.82 -22.71 -5.88
C PRO A 329 -6.33 -21.84 -7.05
N LYS A 330 -6.61 -22.27 -8.28
CA LYS A 330 -6.23 -21.54 -9.50
C LYS A 330 -6.96 -20.20 -9.61
N ASP A 331 -8.23 -20.16 -9.23
CA ASP A 331 -9.07 -18.97 -9.31
C ASP A 331 -8.64 -17.94 -8.26
N LEU A 332 -8.35 -18.39 -7.03
CA LEU A 332 -7.78 -17.55 -5.97
C LEU A 332 -6.44 -16.92 -6.42
N PHE A 333 -5.52 -17.74 -6.90
CA PHE A 333 -4.22 -17.27 -7.37
C PHE A 333 -4.34 -16.27 -8.53
N PHE A 334 -5.22 -16.56 -9.50
CA PHE A 334 -5.47 -15.67 -10.64
C PHE A 334 -6.08 -14.34 -10.19
N GLN A 335 -7.05 -14.35 -9.28
CA GLN A 335 -7.67 -13.15 -8.73
C GLN A 335 -6.69 -12.27 -7.95
N SER A 336 -5.79 -12.86 -7.15
CA SER A 336 -4.77 -12.14 -6.40
C SER A 336 -3.79 -11.34 -7.27
N ILE A 337 -3.60 -11.73 -8.53
CA ILE A 337 -2.73 -11.03 -9.49
C ILE A 337 -3.53 -10.09 -10.39
N VAL A 338 -4.63 -10.59 -10.96
CA VAL A 338 -5.39 -9.86 -11.98
C VAL A 338 -6.11 -8.65 -11.40
N ARG A 339 -6.67 -8.75 -10.20
CA ARG A 339 -7.45 -7.67 -9.60
C ARG A 339 -6.59 -6.45 -9.26
N PRO A 340 -5.45 -6.56 -8.54
CA PRO A 340 -4.55 -5.43 -8.33
C PRO A 340 -4.04 -4.85 -9.65
N THR A 341 -3.71 -5.69 -10.63
CA THR A 341 -3.20 -5.24 -11.94
C THR A 341 -4.25 -4.45 -12.71
N LYS A 342 -5.49 -4.92 -12.76
CA LYS A 342 -6.63 -4.18 -13.34
C LYS A 342 -6.83 -2.85 -12.61
N MET A 343 -6.84 -2.85 -11.28
CA MET A 343 -6.98 -1.60 -10.51
C MET A 343 -5.86 -0.62 -10.82
N LEU A 344 -4.61 -1.10 -10.94
CA LEU A 344 -3.45 -0.26 -11.20
C LEU A 344 -3.54 0.44 -12.56
N PHE A 345 -3.96 -0.25 -13.61
CA PHE A 345 -3.95 0.30 -14.98
C PHE A 345 -5.28 0.89 -15.43
N LEU A 346 -6.41 0.45 -14.86
CA LEU A 346 -7.74 0.88 -15.27
C LEU A 346 -8.34 1.95 -14.35
N SER A 347 -7.84 2.11 -13.11
CA SER A 347 -8.22 3.22 -12.24
C SER A 347 -7.17 4.33 -12.26
N PRO A 348 -7.49 5.52 -12.81
CA PRO A 348 -6.57 6.66 -12.81
C PRO A 348 -6.14 7.10 -11.41
N ILE A 349 -7.05 6.98 -10.43
CA ILE A 349 -6.79 7.34 -9.03
C ILE A 349 -5.72 6.40 -8.45
N VAL A 350 -5.92 5.09 -8.60
CA VAL A 350 -4.97 4.08 -8.10
C VAL A 350 -3.63 4.25 -8.81
N PHE A 351 -3.64 4.41 -10.14
CA PHE A 351 -2.41 4.60 -10.92
C PHE A 351 -1.59 5.82 -10.45
N LEU A 352 -2.19 7.01 -10.44
CA LEU A 352 -1.48 8.25 -10.18
C LEU A 352 -1.02 8.37 -8.73
N LEU A 353 -1.82 7.93 -7.76
CA LEU A 353 -1.40 7.91 -6.36
C LEU A 353 -0.35 6.82 -6.10
N SER A 354 -0.47 5.65 -6.72
CA SER A 354 0.56 4.60 -6.62
C SER A 354 1.86 5.05 -7.27
N LEU A 355 1.80 5.74 -8.41
CA LEU A 355 2.97 6.33 -9.07
C LEU A 355 3.63 7.38 -8.19
N TYR A 356 2.83 8.23 -7.53
CA TYR A 356 3.36 9.20 -6.58
C TYR A 356 4.09 8.52 -5.43
N ALA A 357 3.45 7.57 -4.74
CA ALA A 357 4.10 6.78 -3.69
C ALA A 357 5.35 6.05 -4.21
N ALA A 358 5.32 5.56 -5.45
CA ALA A 358 6.44 4.84 -6.06
C ALA A 358 7.66 5.73 -6.31
N VAL A 359 7.45 6.93 -6.86
CA VAL A 359 8.53 7.91 -7.05
C VAL A 359 9.16 8.31 -5.72
N VAL A 360 8.34 8.58 -4.70
CA VAL A 360 8.81 8.95 -3.36
C VAL A 360 9.62 7.83 -2.71
N TYR A 361 9.21 6.56 -2.88
CA TYR A 361 9.97 5.41 -2.38
C TYR A 361 11.24 5.14 -3.18
N GLY A 362 11.22 5.39 -4.49
CA GLY A 362 12.42 5.42 -5.33
C GLY A 362 13.47 6.40 -4.80
N TYR A 363 13.05 7.59 -4.38
CA TYR A 363 13.97 8.59 -3.80
C TYR A 363 14.58 8.16 -2.47
N LEU A 364 13.80 7.48 -1.62
CA LEU A 364 14.32 6.89 -0.38
C LEU A 364 15.50 5.96 -0.66
N TYR A 365 15.31 5.02 -1.61
CA TYR A 365 16.35 4.03 -1.91
C TYR A 365 17.50 4.61 -2.72
N LEU A 366 17.24 5.60 -3.57
CA LEU A 366 18.31 6.36 -4.22
C LEU A 366 19.18 7.00 -3.14
N LEU A 367 18.59 7.71 -2.17
CA LEU A 367 19.33 8.28 -1.05
C LEU A 367 20.07 7.21 -0.25
N PHE A 368 19.46 6.04 0.00
CA PHE A 368 20.17 4.96 0.71
C PHE A 368 21.42 4.47 -0.02
N THR A 369 21.37 4.39 -1.35
CA THR A 369 22.51 3.95 -2.15
C THR A 369 23.59 5.04 -2.31
N THR A 370 23.22 6.32 -2.26
CA THR A 370 24.15 7.41 -2.60
C THR A 370 24.68 8.18 -1.39
N ILE A 371 23.95 8.22 -0.26
CA ILE A 371 24.35 8.97 0.95
C ILE A 371 25.75 8.57 1.41
N SER A 372 26.04 7.27 1.48
CA SER A 372 27.34 6.79 1.96
C SER A 372 28.50 7.30 1.10
N GLY A 373 28.34 7.27 -0.22
CA GLY A 373 29.34 7.79 -1.16
C GLY A 373 29.56 9.29 -1.00
N VAL A 374 28.50 10.07 -0.79
CA VAL A 374 28.59 11.52 -0.58
C VAL A 374 29.31 11.85 0.73
N PHE A 375 28.94 11.22 1.85
CA PHE A 375 29.50 11.55 3.16
C PHE A 375 30.92 11.03 3.37
N ILE A 376 31.27 9.86 2.83
CA ILE A 376 32.64 9.36 2.85
C ILE A 376 33.52 10.20 1.90
N GLY A 377 33.05 10.43 0.67
CA GLY A 377 33.84 11.10 -0.37
C GLY A 377 34.05 12.59 -0.12
N LYS A 378 32.98 13.31 0.27
CA LYS A 378 33.00 14.78 0.38
C LYS A 378 33.20 15.30 1.80
N TYR A 379 32.67 14.59 2.78
CA TYR A 379 32.72 14.98 4.19
C TYR A 379 33.73 14.19 5.01
N HIS A 380 34.44 13.24 4.38
CA HIS A 380 35.49 12.42 5.00
C HIS A 380 35.02 11.65 6.23
N PHE A 381 33.76 11.22 6.24
CA PHE A 381 33.24 10.35 7.29
C PHE A 381 33.91 8.98 7.25
N SER A 382 34.08 8.36 8.43
CA SER A 382 34.49 6.96 8.52
C SER A 382 33.31 6.04 8.19
N GLN A 383 33.60 4.76 7.97
CA GLN A 383 32.59 3.74 7.66
C GLN A 383 31.48 3.65 8.71
N GLY A 384 31.78 3.91 9.98
CA GLY A 384 30.82 3.89 11.08
C GLY A 384 30.05 5.21 11.21
N THR A 385 30.74 6.35 11.16
CA THR A 385 30.07 7.65 11.30
C THR A 385 29.14 7.96 10.12
N VAL A 386 29.36 7.35 8.95
CA VAL A 386 28.45 7.46 7.80
C VAL A 386 27.03 7.02 8.13
N GLY A 387 26.84 6.05 9.04
CA GLY A 387 25.51 5.60 9.45
C GLY A 387 24.68 6.71 10.09
N LEU A 388 25.34 7.65 10.79
CA LEU A 388 24.66 8.79 11.44
C LEU A 388 24.05 9.76 10.42
N SER A 389 24.54 9.80 9.19
CA SER A 389 23.98 10.66 8.14
C SER A 389 22.55 10.26 7.73
N PHE A 390 22.15 9.02 8.01
CA PHE A 390 20.81 8.49 7.75
C PHE A 390 19.80 8.89 8.83
N LEU A 391 20.25 9.38 10.00
CA LEU A 391 19.37 9.80 11.10
C LEU A 391 18.43 10.93 10.68
N GLY A 392 18.84 11.80 9.76
CA GLY A 392 17.99 12.86 9.23
C GLY A 392 16.69 12.30 8.69
N ILE A 393 16.77 11.35 7.74
CA ILE A 393 15.60 10.65 7.18
C ILE A 393 14.73 10.06 8.28
N GLY A 394 15.33 9.35 9.23
CA GLY A 394 14.59 8.67 10.28
C GLY A 394 13.87 9.59 11.26
N ILE A 395 14.53 10.65 11.72
CA ILE A 395 13.92 11.68 12.55
C ILE A 395 12.77 12.35 11.79
N GLY A 396 12.97 12.67 10.51
CA GLY A 396 11.94 13.18 9.64
C GLY A 396 10.70 12.28 9.56
N CYS A 397 10.92 10.97 9.39
CA CYS A 397 9.83 10.00 9.39
C CYS A 397 9.07 9.97 10.74
N LEU A 398 9.78 9.97 11.88
CA LEU A 398 9.15 9.96 13.20
C LEU A 398 8.33 11.24 13.46
N LEU A 399 8.86 12.40 13.09
CA LEU A 399 8.16 13.67 13.19
C LEU A 399 6.91 13.69 12.28
N GLY A 400 7.05 13.27 11.03
CA GLY A 400 5.93 13.18 10.09
C GLY A 400 4.82 12.25 10.59
N LEU A 401 5.20 11.10 11.17
CA LEU A 401 4.27 10.15 11.76
C LEU A 401 3.54 10.75 12.96
N GLY A 402 4.27 11.40 13.87
CA GLY A 402 3.68 12.06 15.03
C GLY A 402 2.68 13.13 14.63
N VAL A 403 3.04 14.01 13.69
CA VAL A 403 2.16 15.07 13.19
C VAL A 403 0.92 14.47 12.52
N LEU A 404 1.05 13.52 11.61
CA LEU A 404 -0.10 12.89 10.94
C LEU A 404 -0.98 12.12 11.91
N GLY A 405 -0.39 11.33 12.83
CA GLY A 405 -1.13 10.56 13.82
C GLY A 405 -1.98 11.45 14.73
N MET A 406 -1.49 12.64 15.08
CA MET A 406 -2.25 13.60 15.90
C MET A 406 -3.30 14.40 15.11
N THR A 407 -3.11 14.61 13.81
CA THR A 407 -3.91 15.57 13.01
C THR A 407 -4.88 14.92 12.04
N SER A 408 -4.54 13.77 11.43
CA SER A 408 -5.28 13.16 10.32
C SER A 408 -6.75 12.85 10.68
N ASP A 409 -6.98 12.11 11.77
CA ASP A 409 -8.35 11.73 12.16
C ASP A 409 -9.16 12.91 12.69
N ARG A 410 -8.51 13.89 13.34
CA ARG A 410 -9.17 15.12 13.79
C ARG A 410 -9.65 15.94 12.60
N LEU A 411 -8.82 16.06 11.57
CA LEU A 411 -9.16 16.78 10.35
C LEU A 411 -10.27 16.08 9.58
N LEU A 412 -10.18 14.76 9.41
CA LEU A 412 -11.22 13.95 8.78
C LEU A 412 -12.59 14.17 9.47
N LYS A 413 -12.64 14.04 10.81
CA LYS A 413 -13.87 14.24 11.59
C LYS A 413 -14.40 15.66 11.48
N SER A 414 -13.53 16.66 11.50
CA SER A 414 -13.91 18.07 11.33
C SER A 414 -14.50 18.34 9.94
N LEU A 415 -13.89 17.81 8.88
CA LEU A 415 -14.39 17.95 7.51
C LEU A 415 -15.71 17.20 7.31
N ALA A 416 -15.86 16.02 7.88
CA ALA A 416 -17.13 15.29 7.85
C ALA A 416 -18.24 16.07 8.57
N ALA A 417 -17.97 16.60 9.77
CA ALA A 417 -18.93 17.40 10.53
C ALA A 417 -19.39 18.65 9.75
N ARG A 418 -18.48 19.29 9.00
CA ARG A 418 -18.80 20.46 8.14
C ARG A 418 -19.60 20.10 6.89
N ASN A 419 -19.61 18.82 6.48
CA ASN A 419 -20.27 18.35 5.26
C ASN A 419 -21.40 17.36 5.58
N GLY A 420 -22.21 17.69 6.59
CA GLY A 420 -23.42 16.92 6.93
C GLY A 420 -23.14 15.55 7.57
N GLY A 421 -21.96 15.35 8.15
CA GLY A 421 -21.57 14.10 8.81
C GLY A 421 -21.11 12.98 7.88
N VAL A 422 -21.09 13.20 6.56
CA VAL A 422 -20.70 12.19 5.57
C VAL A 422 -19.17 12.04 5.56
N MET A 423 -18.67 10.83 5.79
CA MET A 423 -17.24 10.50 5.69
C MET A 423 -16.88 10.20 4.24
N LYS A 424 -16.19 11.14 3.58
CA LYS A 424 -15.67 10.96 2.22
C LYS A 424 -14.18 10.57 2.25
N PRO A 425 -13.73 9.62 1.41
CA PRO A 425 -12.31 9.26 1.29
C PRO A 425 -11.42 10.47 1.01
N GLU A 426 -11.90 11.43 0.21
CA GLU A 426 -11.18 12.64 -0.18
C GLU A 426 -10.73 13.48 1.02
N TYR A 427 -11.41 13.39 2.16
CA TYR A 427 -11.02 14.11 3.39
C TYR A 427 -9.72 13.60 4.02
N ARG A 428 -9.17 12.47 3.53
CA ARG A 428 -7.84 11.98 3.91
C ARG A 428 -6.69 12.75 3.21
N LEU A 429 -6.93 13.36 2.05
CA LEU A 429 -5.92 13.99 1.20
C LEU A 429 -5.38 15.36 1.69
N PRO A 430 -6.15 16.23 2.39
CA PRO A 430 -5.68 17.56 2.77
C PRO A 430 -4.35 17.63 3.52
N PRO A 431 -3.99 16.73 4.46
CA PRO A 431 -2.66 16.73 5.09
C PRO A 431 -1.52 16.59 4.07
N LEU A 432 -1.73 15.81 3.00
CA LEU A 432 -0.72 15.60 1.96
C LEU A 432 -0.50 16.83 1.08
N ILE A 433 -1.42 17.81 1.05
CA ILE A 433 -1.22 19.04 0.27
C ILE A 433 0.02 19.82 0.76
N PRO A 434 0.11 20.28 2.03
CA PRO A 434 1.35 20.85 2.55
C PRO A 434 2.45 19.77 2.70
N GLY A 435 2.07 18.53 3.01
CA GLY A 435 2.98 17.39 3.12
C GLY A 435 3.85 17.15 1.88
N SER A 436 3.27 17.35 0.69
CA SER A 436 3.91 17.12 -0.60
C SER A 436 5.09 18.06 -0.86
N LEU A 437 5.11 19.24 -0.22
CA LEU A 437 6.15 20.25 -0.39
C LEU A 437 7.42 19.96 0.43
N PHE A 438 7.31 19.18 1.51
CA PHE A 438 8.49 18.83 2.32
C PHE A 438 9.53 18.04 1.54
N LEU A 439 9.08 17.15 0.64
CA LEU A 439 9.98 16.33 -0.17
C LEU A 439 10.87 17.16 -1.12
N PRO A 440 10.34 18.03 -2.00
CA PRO A 440 11.17 18.87 -2.85
C PRO A 440 12.03 19.86 -2.04
N ILE A 441 11.50 20.44 -0.95
CA ILE A 441 12.30 21.28 -0.04
C ILE A 441 13.53 20.50 0.46
N GLY A 442 13.32 19.28 0.95
CA GLY A 442 14.40 18.43 1.45
C GLY A 442 15.41 18.05 0.37
N LEU A 443 14.97 17.74 -0.85
CA LEU A 443 15.85 17.42 -1.99
C LEU A 443 16.68 18.62 -2.44
N PHE A 444 16.08 19.81 -2.59
CA PHE A 444 16.83 21.04 -2.90
C PHE A 444 17.85 21.35 -1.82
N TRP A 445 17.44 21.25 -0.56
CA TRP A 445 18.30 21.52 0.59
C TRP A 445 19.48 20.54 0.61
N TYR A 446 19.21 19.24 0.58
CA TYR A 446 20.23 18.19 0.57
C TYR A 446 21.20 18.34 -0.61
N GLY A 447 20.67 18.51 -1.83
CA GLY A 447 21.46 18.59 -3.06
C GLY A 447 22.45 19.74 -3.06
N TRP A 448 21.95 20.97 -2.87
CA TRP A 448 22.80 22.16 -2.95
C TRP A 448 23.73 22.33 -1.75
N SER A 449 23.30 21.94 -0.55
CA SER A 449 24.20 21.94 0.60
C SER A 449 25.33 20.93 0.42
N SER A 450 25.02 19.72 -0.05
CA SER A 450 26.03 18.71 -0.38
C SER A 450 26.92 19.16 -1.53
N GLU A 451 26.41 19.83 -2.57
CA GLU A 451 27.24 20.33 -3.68
C GLU A 451 28.19 21.44 -3.25
N LYS A 452 27.75 22.36 -2.38
CA LYS A 452 28.61 23.43 -1.86
C LYS A 452 29.57 22.97 -0.77
N GLY A 453 29.42 21.75 -0.25
CA GLY A 453 30.29 21.23 0.81
C GLY A 453 30.15 21.99 2.14
N VAL A 454 28.99 22.59 2.39
CA VAL A 454 28.72 23.24 3.69
C VAL A 454 28.69 22.20 4.80
N HIS A 455 28.84 22.62 6.06
CA HIS A 455 28.91 21.74 7.23
C HIS A 455 27.93 20.56 7.17
N TYR A 456 28.41 19.34 7.42
CA TYR A 456 27.71 18.07 7.19
C TYR A 456 26.32 17.97 7.86
N VAL A 457 26.06 18.74 8.91
CA VAL A 457 24.74 18.80 9.58
C VAL A 457 23.68 19.38 8.64
N VAL A 458 24.03 20.32 7.77
CA VAL A 458 23.09 21.01 6.87
C VAL A 458 22.43 20.03 5.88
N PRO A 459 23.16 19.17 5.13
CA PRO A 459 22.51 18.16 4.29
C PRO A 459 21.73 17.12 5.09
N ILE A 460 22.14 16.77 6.32
CA ILE A 460 21.38 15.84 7.19
C ILE A 460 20.03 16.46 7.60
N ILE A 461 19.97 17.76 7.88
CA ILE A 461 18.69 18.46 8.10
C ILE A 461 17.82 18.39 6.84
N GLY A 462 18.41 18.59 5.66
CA GLY A 462 17.70 18.43 4.39
C GLY A 462 17.05 17.04 4.22
N THR A 463 17.75 15.97 4.59
CA THR A 463 17.18 14.61 4.51
C THR A 463 16.05 14.37 5.53
N ALA A 464 15.96 15.14 6.61
CA ALA A 464 14.81 15.09 7.53
C ALA A 464 13.52 15.62 6.88
N PHE A 465 13.59 16.66 6.05
CA PHE A 465 12.44 17.14 5.28
C PHE A 465 11.97 16.08 4.27
N VAL A 466 12.90 15.36 3.65
CA VAL A 466 12.58 14.19 2.82
C VAL A 466 11.82 13.15 3.65
N GLY A 467 12.29 12.81 4.86
CA GLY A 467 11.61 11.93 5.81
C GLY A 467 10.16 12.30 6.11
N ILE A 468 9.91 13.58 6.39
CA ILE A 468 8.56 14.10 6.65
C ILE A 468 7.66 13.90 5.42
N GLY A 469 8.13 14.36 4.25
CA GLY A 469 7.38 14.24 3.00
C GLY A 469 7.04 12.79 2.63
N MET A 470 7.94 11.84 2.92
CA MET A 470 7.71 10.41 2.70
C MET A 470 6.55 9.87 3.53
N ILE A 471 6.51 10.18 4.83
CA ILE A 471 5.44 9.69 5.71
C ILE A 471 4.09 10.30 5.36
N PHE A 472 4.06 11.60 5.06
CA PHE A 472 2.86 12.26 4.53
C PHE A 472 2.34 11.56 3.28
N THR A 473 3.23 11.26 2.34
CA THR A 473 2.85 10.58 1.09
C THR A 473 2.32 9.17 1.36
N PHE A 474 3.07 8.32 2.08
CA PHE A 474 2.70 6.92 2.24
C PHE A 474 1.46 6.72 3.10
N MET A 475 1.34 7.42 4.23
CA MET A 475 0.23 7.21 5.15
C MET A 475 -1.07 7.76 4.57
N THR A 476 -1.04 8.96 3.98
CA THR A 476 -2.23 9.55 3.36
C THR A 476 -2.69 8.77 2.14
N ILE A 477 -1.79 8.35 1.25
CA ILE A 477 -2.17 7.57 0.06
C ILE A 477 -2.72 6.20 0.47
N SER A 478 -2.08 5.51 1.41
CA SER A 478 -2.54 4.18 1.85
C SER A 478 -3.92 4.27 2.50
N THR A 479 -4.15 5.23 3.40
CA THR A 479 -5.46 5.41 4.05
C THR A 479 -6.53 5.85 3.07
N TYR A 480 -6.21 6.75 2.13
CA TYR A 480 -7.14 7.14 1.06
C TYR A 480 -7.54 5.96 0.18
N LEU A 481 -6.60 5.12 -0.26
CA LEU A 481 -6.91 3.95 -1.10
C LEU A 481 -7.79 2.93 -0.37
N VAL A 482 -7.59 2.76 0.94
CA VAL A 482 -8.45 1.90 1.77
C VAL A 482 -9.88 2.46 1.81
N ASP A 483 -10.04 3.75 2.11
CA ASP A 483 -11.35 4.37 2.24
C ASP A 483 -12.06 4.52 0.88
N ALA A 484 -11.33 4.76 -0.21
CA ALA A 484 -11.89 4.93 -1.55
C ALA A 484 -12.33 3.61 -2.20
N TYR A 485 -11.67 2.51 -1.84
CA TYR A 485 -11.93 1.17 -2.38
C TYR A 485 -12.22 0.20 -1.24
N THR A 486 -13.08 0.56 -0.28
CA THR A 486 -13.36 -0.24 0.93
C THR A 486 -13.50 -1.74 0.65
N ARG A 487 -14.33 -2.07 -0.35
CA ARG A 487 -14.53 -3.41 -0.88
C ARG A 487 -13.18 -4.05 -1.29
N HIS A 488 -12.48 -3.42 -2.24
CA HIS A 488 -11.27 -3.98 -2.83
C HIS A 488 -9.97 -3.37 -2.29
N SER A 489 -9.96 -3.03 -1.00
CA SER A 489 -8.91 -2.22 -0.36
C SER A 489 -7.57 -2.96 -0.35
N ALA A 490 -7.60 -4.26 -0.08
CA ALA A 490 -6.42 -5.14 -0.15
C ALA A 490 -5.79 -5.13 -1.55
N SER A 491 -6.61 -5.15 -2.61
CA SER A 491 -6.10 -5.13 -4.00
C SER A 491 -5.55 -3.78 -4.41
N ALA A 492 -6.17 -2.68 -3.97
CA ALA A 492 -5.64 -1.33 -4.19
C ALA A 492 -4.29 -1.13 -3.48
N LEU A 493 -4.16 -1.59 -2.23
CA LEU A 493 -2.90 -1.53 -1.48
C LEU A 493 -1.82 -2.45 -2.07
N ALA A 494 -2.19 -3.62 -2.59
CA ALA A 494 -1.27 -4.50 -3.29
C ALA A 494 -0.73 -3.85 -4.57
N ALA A 495 -1.60 -3.25 -5.39
CA ALA A 495 -1.21 -2.50 -6.57
C ALA A 495 -0.22 -1.36 -6.26
N ASN A 496 -0.54 -0.56 -5.23
CA ASN A 496 0.33 0.50 -4.73
C ASN A 496 1.69 -0.05 -4.27
N SER A 497 1.70 -1.14 -3.49
CA SER A 497 2.92 -1.73 -2.96
C SER A 497 3.82 -2.30 -4.04
N VAL A 498 3.25 -2.97 -5.06
CA VAL A 498 4.02 -3.53 -6.19
C VAL A 498 4.68 -2.41 -6.99
N LEU A 499 3.92 -1.40 -7.42
CA LEU A 499 4.49 -0.30 -8.20
C LEU A 499 5.57 0.43 -7.39
N ARG A 500 5.31 0.64 -6.10
CA ARG A 500 6.24 1.27 -5.17
C ARG A 500 7.55 0.52 -5.05
N SER A 501 7.49 -0.79 -4.85
CA SER A 501 8.66 -1.65 -4.70
C SER A 501 9.47 -1.77 -5.99
N ILE A 502 8.82 -1.77 -7.17
CA ILE A 502 9.50 -1.74 -8.48
C ILE A 502 10.31 -0.44 -8.64
N PHE A 503 9.71 0.72 -8.36
CA PHE A 503 10.44 2.00 -8.43
C PHE A 503 11.56 2.08 -7.40
N GLY A 504 11.32 1.61 -6.18
CA GLY A 504 12.35 1.49 -5.14
C GLY A 504 13.54 0.63 -5.57
N ALA A 505 13.30 -0.40 -6.39
CA ALA A 505 14.36 -1.23 -6.95
C ALA A 505 15.09 -0.58 -8.13
N VAL A 506 14.36 0.01 -9.08
CA VAL A 506 14.90 0.42 -10.39
C VAL A 506 15.45 1.85 -10.38
N LEU A 507 14.79 2.79 -9.69
CA LEU A 507 15.18 4.21 -9.69
C LEU A 507 16.63 4.44 -9.19
N PRO A 508 17.13 3.75 -8.14
CA PRO A 508 18.51 3.90 -7.68
C PRO A 508 19.57 3.61 -8.74
N LEU A 509 19.30 2.74 -9.72
CA LEU A 509 20.26 2.40 -10.78
C LEU A 509 20.64 3.62 -11.64
N CYS A 510 19.72 4.59 -11.76
CA CYS A 510 19.98 5.83 -12.47
C CYS A 510 20.75 6.86 -11.63
N GLY A 511 20.82 6.69 -10.30
CA GLY A 511 21.29 7.70 -9.35
C GLY A 511 22.73 8.14 -9.58
N GLN A 512 23.67 7.19 -9.67
CA GLN A 512 25.08 7.53 -9.84
C GLN A 512 25.37 8.17 -11.21
N ARG A 513 24.77 7.67 -12.29
CA ARG A 513 24.91 8.27 -13.63
C ARG A 513 24.34 9.69 -13.66
N MET A 514 23.18 9.90 -13.02
CA MET A 514 22.56 11.21 -12.90
C MET A 514 23.46 12.19 -12.15
N TYR A 515 24.03 11.80 -11.00
CA TYR A 515 24.93 12.66 -10.23
C TYR A 515 26.26 12.91 -10.92
N ASN A 516 26.79 11.96 -11.68
CA ASN A 516 27.99 12.18 -12.48
C ASN A 516 27.75 13.18 -13.62
N ALA A 517 26.56 13.18 -14.22
CA ALA A 517 26.22 14.09 -15.32
C ALA A 517 25.79 15.49 -14.86
N LEU A 518 25.05 15.59 -13.75
CA LEU A 518 24.42 16.84 -13.29
C LEU A 518 25.07 17.44 -12.04
N GLY A 519 25.89 16.67 -11.31
CA GLY A 519 26.27 17.04 -9.94
C GLY A 519 25.16 16.75 -8.92
N LEU A 520 25.47 16.99 -7.64
CA LEU A 520 24.56 16.69 -6.53
C LEU A 520 23.41 17.72 -6.43
N GLY A 521 23.68 18.98 -6.72
CA GLY A 521 22.75 20.10 -6.67
C GLY A 521 21.69 19.97 -7.75
N TRP A 522 22.10 19.98 -9.02
CA TRP A 522 21.16 19.81 -10.13
C TRP A 522 20.55 18.42 -10.21
N GLY A 523 21.29 17.37 -9.87
CA GLY A 523 20.74 16.01 -9.78
C GLY A 523 19.57 15.91 -8.80
N ASN A 524 19.70 16.44 -7.58
CA ASN A 524 18.59 16.48 -6.63
C ASN A 524 17.52 17.52 -7.00
N SER A 525 17.89 18.61 -7.68
CA SER A 525 16.92 19.59 -8.19
C SER A 525 15.99 18.97 -9.23
N LEU A 526 16.52 18.12 -10.12
CA LEU A 526 15.71 17.34 -11.07
C LEU A 526 14.68 16.46 -10.33
N LEU A 527 15.12 15.72 -9.30
CA LEU A 527 14.22 14.91 -8.47
C LEU A 527 13.18 15.79 -7.75
N ALA A 528 13.58 16.96 -7.26
CA ALA A 528 12.67 17.91 -6.60
C ALA A 528 11.62 18.47 -7.57
N PHE A 529 11.99 18.77 -8.83
CA PHE A 529 11.02 19.21 -9.84
C PHE A 529 10.01 18.11 -10.20
N ILE A 530 10.46 16.85 -10.28
CA ILE A 530 9.54 15.72 -10.48
C ILE A 530 8.60 15.57 -9.28
N ALA A 531 9.10 15.71 -8.05
CA ALA A 531 8.25 15.73 -6.84
C ALA A 531 7.22 16.87 -6.88
N LEU A 532 7.64 18.07 -7.30
CA LEU A 532 6.76 19.23 -7.45
C LEU A 532 5.71 19.02 -8.55
N ALA A 533 6.02 18.29 -9.62
CA ALA A 533 5.04 17.96 -10.66
C ALA A 533 3.95 17.01 -10.14
N LEU A 534 4.25 16.19 -9.13
CA LEU A 534 3.29 15.28 -8.48
C LEU A 534 2.53 15.94 -7.32
N ALA A 535 3.06 17.02 -6.74
CA ALA A 535 2.48 17.75 -5.61
C ALA A 535 1.03 18.27 -5.83
N PRO A 536 0.57 18.59 -7.05
CA PRO A 536 -0.84 18.94 -7.29
C PRO A 536 -1.82 17.77 -7.23
N LEU A 537 -1.37 16.50 -7.34
CA LEU A 537 -2.27 15.34 -7.38
C LEU A 537 -3.24 15.24 -6.18
N PRO A 538 -2.82 15.46 -4.92
CA PRO A 538 -3.73 15.47 -3.77
C PRO A 538 -4.79 16.55 -3.88
N ILE A 539 -4.48 17.71 -4.47
CA ILE A 539 -5.45 18.80 -4.70
C ILE A 539 -6.45 18.37 -5.77
N VAL A 540 -5.96 17.83 -6.89
CA VAL A 540 -6.80 17.35 -7.99
C VAL A 540 -7.78 16.27 -7.48
N PHE A 541 -7.31 15.31 -6.70
CA PHE A 541 -8.17 14.26 -6.16
C PHE A 541 -9.03 14.71 -4.98
N TYR A 542 -8.62 15.72 -4.22
CA TYR A 542 -9.48 16.34 -3.21
C TYR A 542 -10.71 17.01 -3.85
N VAL A 543 -10.53 17.69 -4.99
CA VAL A 543 -11.60 18.41 -5.68
C VAL A 543 -12.41 17.50 -6.62
N TYR A 544 -11.75 16.62 -7.37
CA TYR A 544 -12.38 15.83 -8.44
C TYR A 544 -12.47 14.32 -8.15
N GLY A 545 -11.92 13.83 -7.03
CA GLY A 545 -11.81 12.40 -6.72
C GLY A 545 -13.16 11.68 -6.74
N GLU A 546 -14.18 12.27 -6.11
CA GLU A 546 -15.53 11.70 -6.07
C GLU A 546 -16.13 11.54 -7.48
N ARG A 547 -15.94 12.54 -8.34
CA ARG A 547 -16.42 12.52 -9.73
C ARG A 547 -15.70 11.47 -10.57
N ILE A 548 -14.38 11.30 -10.37
CA ILE A 548 -13.58 10.31 -11.08
C ILE A 548 -13.99 8.90 -10.63
N ARG A 549 -14.17 8.68 -9.32
CA ARG A 549 -14.52 7.38 -8.73
C ARG A 549 -15.93 6.92 -9.09
N THR A 550 -16.89 7.84 -9.18
CA THR A 550 -18.29 7.52 -9.51
C THR A 550 -18.57 7.50 -11.01
N SER A 551 -17.61 7.90 -11.85
CA SER A 551 -17.75 7.89 -13.30
C SER A 551 -17.85 6.46 -13.85
N ARG A 552 -18.88 6.19 -14.65
CA ARG A 552 -19.05 4.91 -15.36
C ARG A 552 -17.87 4.56 -16.28
N ARG A 553 -17.07 5.55 -16.73
CA ARG A 553 -15.90 5.33 -17.59
C ARG A 553 -14.71 4.70 -16.85
N PHE A 554 -14.62 4.93 -15.53
CA PHE A 554 -13.51 4.44 -14.70
C PHE A 554 -13.98 3.43 -13.64
N ALA A 555 -15.24 2.99 -13.74
CA ALA A 555 -15.77 1.89 -12.97
C ALA A 555 -15.07 0.60 -13.43
N VAL A 556 -14.11 0.14 -12.64
CA VAL A 556 -13.38 -1.08 -12.94
C VAL A 556 -14.34 -2.26 -12.71
N ILE A 557 -14.72 -2.96 -13.79
CA ILE A 557 -15.43 -4.25 -13.70
C ILE A 557 -14.40 -5.27 -13.21
N LEU A 558 -14.41 -5.54 -11.92
CA LEU A 558 -13.39 -6.33 -11.25
C LEU A 558 -13.66 -7.83 -11.32
#